data_AF-A0A1Q5SDA5-F1
#
_entry.id   AF-A0A1Q5SDA5-F1
#
_cell.length_a   1.000
_cell.length_b   1.000
_cell.length_c   1.000
_cell.angle_alpha   90.00
_cell.angle_beta   90.00
_cell.angle_gamma   90.00
#
_symmetry.space_group_name_H-M   'P 1'
#
loop_
_entity.id
_entity.type
_entity.pdbx_description
1 polymer ?
#
loop_
_entity_poly.entity_id
_entity_poly.type
_entity_poly.pdbx_seq_one_letter_code
_entity_poly.pdbx_strand_id
1 'polypeptide(L)'
;MSRPTTSSTTTAHAKPATRRNALPGRLSPGMACDTAFRIIARRHLDAVLAQHEGTCGGDPEALHQIRIALTHLRTAIRFFSPMVDDALRPNVWAELKWLNSQLGMVRDLDVAIERVVAESGDELAVIAELQHWDEKRAESHRLLARALQSVRYRRLVEQTSTWIESGPWSTRRSKEAIRLRRCPLADHATAQLTEWEKTLLKKARKLRKLDVEKRHNLRILNKRLTYSIESLQDLFADKSLTKQKSILKQLRKAQKSLGQLNDDARGQTLAASLNGAGPEAGIRFLNRKRKKKLLRTASEAYRKLDKARPFRSSDLAPNAEPED
;
A
#
# COMPACT_ATOMS: atom_id res chain seq x y z
N MET A 1 -26.02 20.51 68.90
CA MET A 1 -25.68 20.80 67.50
C MET A 1 -24.42 21.64 67.44
N SER A 2 -23.24 21.03 67.27
CA SER A 2 -22.00 21.73 66.89
C SER A 2 -21.08 20.74 66.17
N ARG A 3 -20.65 21.14 64.97
CA ARG A 3 -19.94 20.33 63.96
C ARG A 3 -18.47 20.09 64.32
N PRO A 4 -17.86 18.97 63.89
CA PRO A 4 -16.40 18.83 63.83
C PRO A 4 -15.83 19.48 62.56
N THR A 5 -14.72 20.18 62.76
CA THR A 5 -13.83 20.78 61.75
C THR A 5 -13.06 19.70 60.98
N THR A 6 -13.20 19.68 59.66
CA THR A 6 -12.38 18.84 58.76
C THR A 6 -11.22 19.65 58.20
N SER A 7 -10.00 19.18 58.45
CA SER A 7 -8.75 19.66 57.85
C SER A 7 -8.71 19.36 56.36
N SER A 8 -8.58 20.39 55.53
CA SER A 8 -8.42 20.31 54.08
C SER A 8 -6.95 20.20 53.70
N THR A 9 -6.52 18.99 53.33
CA THR A 9 -5.21 18.72 52.75
C THR A 9 -5.10 19.38 51.37
N THR A 10 -4.23 20.38 51.25
CA THR A 10 -3.89 21.05 49.99
C THR A 10 -3.01 20.13 49.15
N THR A 11 -3.60 19.42 48.19
CA THR A 11 -2.84 18.73 47.14
C THR A 11 -2.30 19.74 46.16
N ALA A 12 -0.99 19.96 46.21
CA ALA A 12 -0.23 20.73 45.22
C ALA A 12 -0.44 20.12 43.82
N HIS A 13 -1.04 20.90 42.92
CA HIS A 13 -1.15 20.55 41.50
C HIS A 13 0.25 20.51 40.86
N ALA A 14 0.77 19.30 40.68
CA ALA A 14 1.90 19.04 39.81
C ALA A 14 1.50 19.40 38.36
N LYS A 15 2.20 20.39 37.79
CA LYS A 15 2.09 20.75 36.37
C LYS A 15 2.40 19.51 35.51
N PRO A 16 1.55 19.15 34.53
CA PRO A 16 1.85 18.04 33.65
C PRO A 16 3.08 18.36 32.80
N ALA A 17 4.02 17.42 32.82
CA ALA A 17 5.25 17.45 32.04
C ALA A 17 4.95 17.69 30.54
N THR A 18 5.82 18.48 29.94
CA THR A 18 5.88 18.85 28.52
C THR A 18 5.43 17.73 27.59
N ARG A 19 4.36 17.99 26.81
CA ARG A 19 3.92 17.12 25.71
C ARG A 19 5.11 16.88 24.79
N ARG A 20 5.63 15.64 24.73
CA ARG A 20 6.50 15.21 23.64
C ARG A 20 5.80 15.56 22.33
N ASN A 21 6.43 16.40 21.50
CA ASN A 21 5.91 16.89 20.22
C ASN A 21 5.14 15.79 19.48
N ALA A 22 3.81 15.85 19.56
CA ALA A 22 2.97 14.96 18.78
C ALA A 22 3.14 15.36 17.32
N LEU A 23 3.50 14.39 16.47
CA LEU A 23 3.56 14.63 15.03
C LEU A 23 2.18 15.13 14.55
N PRO A 24 2.12 16.11 13.64
CA PRO A 24 0.86 16.57 13.07
C PRO A 24 0.06 15.40 12.46
N GLY A 25 -1.26 15.38 12.69
CA GLY A 25 -2.14 14.37 12.10
C GLY A 25 -2.31 14.51 10.58
N ARG A 26 -2.12 15.72 10.05
CA ARG A 26 -2.21 16.08 8.62
C ARG A 26 -0.86 16.49 8.06
N LEU A 27 -0.66 16.26 6.77
CA LEU A 27 0.53 16.71 6.05
C LEU A 27 0.38 18.18 5.65
N SER A 28 1.48 18.93 5.66
CA SER A 28 1.54 20.29 5.11
C SER A 28 2.59 20.39 4.00
N PRO A 29 2.42 21.28 3.00
CA PRO A 29 3.34 21.41 1.86
C PRO A 29 4.79 21.72 2.29
N GLY A 30 4.97 22.60 3.26
CA GLY A 30 6.28 23.04 3.77
C GLY A 30 6.92 22.08 4.79
N MET A 31 6.23 21.00 5.17
CA MET A 31 6.74 20.02 6.12
C MET A 31 8.04 19.39 5.61
N ALA A 32 9.03 19.21 6.50
CA ALA A 32 10.24 18.48 6.17
C ALA A 32 9.93 17.02 5.78
N CYS A 33 10.61 16.50 4.75
CA CYS A 33 10.41 15.15 4.25
C CYS A 33 10.61 14.06 5.32
N ASP A 34 11.51 14.25 6.29
CA ASP A 34 11.70 13.29 7.39
C ASP A 34 10.48 13.16 8.30
N THR A 35 9.82 14.28 8.58
CA THR A 35 8.62 14.38 9.39
C THR A 35 7.44 13.77 8.64
N ALA A 36 7.29 14.11 7.35
CA ALA A 36 6.28 13.53 6.47
C ALA A 36 6.42 12.00 6.33
N PHE A 37 7.65 11.51 6.17
CA PHE A 37 7.92 10.07 6.10
C PHE A 37 7.47 9.36 7.37
N ARG A 38 7.81 9.87 8.56
CA ARG A 38 7.38 9.29 9.85
C ARG A 38 5.85 9.23 9.94
N ILE A 39 5.16 10.33 9.64
CA ILE A 39 3.69 10.39 9.69
C ILE A 39 3.06 9.36 8.76
N ILE A 40 3.48 9.33 7.48
CA ILE A 40 2.91 8.43 6.48
C ILE A 40 3.22 6.97 6.82
N ALA A 41 4.49 6.66 7.13
CA ALA A 41 4.92 5.29 7.38
C ALA A 41 4.29 4.74 8.67
N ARG A 42 4.23 5.52 9.75
CA ARG A 42 3.58 5.14 11.00
C ARG A 42 2.09 4.89 10.78
N ARG A 43 1.37 5.79 10.13
CA ARG A 43 -0.06 5.62 9.80
C ARG A 43 -0.35 4.29 9.12
N HIS A 44 0.48 3.89 8.15
CA HIS A 44 0.30 2.63 7.43
C HIS A 44 0.74 1.41 8.24
N LEU A 45 1.74 1.55 9.12
CA LEU A 45 2.08 0.48 10.06
C LEU A 45 0.95 0.26 11.08
N ASP A 46 0.38 1.34 11.63
CA ASP A 46 -0.74 1.28 12.56
C ASP A 46 -1.97 0.63 11.91
N ALA A 47 -2.25 0.94 10.63
CA ALA A 47 -3.32 0.30 9.87
C ALA A 47 -3.10 -1.21 9.66
N VAL A 48 -1.85 -1.68 9.58
CA VAL A 48 -1.53 -3.13 9.58
C VAL A 48 -1.88 -3.74 10.95
N LEU A 49 -1.51 -3.07 12.04
CA LEU A 49 -1.74 -3.56 13.39
C LEU A 49 -3.24 -3.58 13.75
N ALA A 50 -3.99 -2.58 13.32
CA ALA A 50 -5.43 -2.47 13.56
C ALA A 50 -6.25 -3.65 13.01
N GLN A 51 -5.73 -4.34 11.99
CA GLN A 51 -6.39 -5.45 11.30
C GLN A 51 -5.82 -6.82 11.68
N HIS A 52 -4.89 -6.86 12.66
CA HIS A 52 -4.20 -8.07 13.08
C HIS A 52 -5.18 -9.16 13.57
N GLU A 53 -6.04 -8.82 14.53
CA GLU A 53 -6.98 -9.78 15.13
C GLU A 53 -7.99 -10.30 14.11
N GLY A 54 -8.57 -9.41 13.28
CA GLY A 54 -9.49 -9.81 12.21
C GLY A 54 -8.84 -10.78 11.22
N THR A 55 -7.60 -10.50 10.81
CA THR A 55 -6.86 -11.38 9.90
C THR A 55 -6.55 -12.74 10.54
N CYS A 56 -6.17 -12.77 11.81
CA CYS A 56 -5.99 -14.01 12.57
C CYS A 56 -7.29 -14.81 12.68
N GLY A 57 -8.42 -14.13 12.85
CA GLY A 57 -9.76 -14.71 12.90
C GLY A 57 -10.33 -15.16 11.55
N GLY A 58 -9.64 -14.87 10.44
CA GLY A 58 -10.07 -15.28 9.10
C GLY A 58 -10.98 -14.31 8.38
N ASP A 59 -11.08 -13.07 8.85
CA ASP A 59 -11.78 -12.00 8.12
C ASP A 59 -11.04 -11.65 6.82
N PRO A 60 -11.64 -11.91 5.64
CA PRO A 60 -11.02 -11.59 4.35
C PRO A 60 -10.83 -10.09 4.12
N GLU A 61 -11.70 -9.24 4.70
CA GLU A 61 -11.59 -7.79 4.55
C GLU A 61 -10.44 -7.26 5.40
N ALA A 62 -10.31 -7.70 6.65
CA ALA A 62 -9.14 -7.38 7.49
C ALA A 62 -7.83 -7.77 6.78
N LEU A 63 -7.77 -8.96 6.19
CA LEU A 63 -6.62 -9.41 5.40
C LEU A 63 -6.36 -8.47 4.21
N HIS A 64 -7.41 -8.09 3.49
CA HIS A 64 -7.32 -7.16 2.37
C HIS A 64 -6.76 -5.80 2.80
N GLN A 65 -7.24 -5.27 3.93
CA GLN A 65 -6.79 -4.01 4.49
C GLN A 65 -5.32 -4.05 4.93
N ILE A 66 -4.84 -5.14 5.57
CA ILE A 66 -3.40 -5.30 5.84
C ILE A 66 -2.58 -5.23 4.55
N ARG A 67 -3.03 -5.91 3.48
CA ARG A 67 -2.30 -5.91 2.19
C ARG A 67 -2.26 -4.53 1.56
N ILE A 68 -3.34 -3.76 1.66
CA ILE A 68 -3.37 -2.36 1.21
C ILE A 68 -2.34 -1.56 2.03
N ALA A 69 -2.45 -1.58 3.35
CA ALA A 69 -1.58 -0.83 4.26
C ALA A 69 -0.09 -1.17 4.05
N LEU A 70 0.28 -2.44 3.91
CA LEU A 70 1.65 -2.86 3.58
C LEU A 70 2.12 -2.33 2.22
N THR A 71 1.23 -2.30 1.23
CA THR A 71 1.57 -1.76 -0.09
C THR A 71 1.81 -0.25 -0.02
N HIS A 72 1.01 0.47 0.78
CA HIS A 72 1.23 1.89 1.04
C HIS A 72 2.54 2.13 1.80
N LEU A 73 2.81 1.39 2.87
CA LEU A 73 4.06 1.49 3.64
C LEU A 73 5.29 1.27 2.76
N ARG A 74 5.29 0.20 1.96
CA ARG A 74 6.38 -0.08 1.01
C ARG A 74 6.50 0.99 -0.06
N THR A 75 5.38 1.58 -0.48
CA THR A 75 5.38 2.72 -1.42
C THR A 75 6.01 3.95 -0.78
N ALA A 76 5.67 4.27 0.47
CA ALA A 76 6.26 5.39 1.21
C ALA A 76 7.78 5.23 1.34
N ILE A 77 8.27 4.05 1.75
CA ILE A 77 9.71 3.76 1.82
C ILE A 77 10.42 3.95 0.47
N ARG A 78 9.75 3.66 -0.65
CA ARG A 78 10.31 3.90 -1.99
C ARG A 78 10.21 5.35 -2.42
N PHE A 79 9.15 6.04 -2.05
CA PHE A 79 8.94 7.45 -2.36
C PHE A 79 10.01 8.32 -1.70
N PHE A 80 10.41 8.00 -0.47
CA PHE A 80 11.49 8.69 0.25
C PHE A 80 12.87 8.01 0.10
N SER A 81 13.03 7.09 -0.87
CA SER A 81 14.18 6.20 -0.97
C SER A 81 15.55 6.89 -0.83
N PRO A 82 15.86 8.01 -1.51
CA PRO A 82 17.18 8.64 -1.38
C PRO A 82 17.48 9.11 0.05
N MET A 83 16.44 9.49 0.80
CA MET A 83 16.52 10.00 2.17
C MET A 83 16.68 8.88 3.20
N VAL A 84 15.98 7.75 2.99
CA VAL A 84 15.94 6.61 3.93
C VAL A 84 16.93 5.49 3.59
N ASP A 85 17.88 5.76 2.70
CA ASP A 85 18.86 4.75 2.27
C ASP A 85 19.95 4.53 3.32
N ASP A 86 19.84 3.41 4.04
CA ASP A 86 20.75 3.00 5.09
C ASP A 86 20.97 1.48 5.13
N ALA A 87 21.83 1.02 6.04
CA ALA A 87 22.20 -0.38 6.18
C ALA A 87 21.07 -1.29 6.71
N LEU A 88 20.06 -0.74 7.39
CA LEU A 88 18.96 -1.52 7.97
C LEU A 88 17.77 -1.67 7.01
N ARG A 89 17.62 -0.73 6.08
CA ARG A 89 16.52 -0.71 5.10
C ARG A 89 16.38 -2.02 4.32
N PRO A 90 17.44 -2.70 3.83
CA PRO A 90 17.30 -3.99 3.15
C PRO A 90 16.62 -5.06 4.03
N ASN A 91 16.95 -5.10 5.33
CA ASN A 91 16.37 -6.05 6.28
C ASN A 91 14.89 -5.74 6.53
N VAL A 92 14.55 -4.47 6.79
CA VAL A 92 13.14 -4.03 6.92
C VAL A 92 12.35 -4.38 5.67
N TRP A 93 12.93 -4.12 4.48
CA TRP A 93 12.28 -4.43 3.21
C TRP A 93 12.04 -5.92 2.99
N ALA A 94 12.98 -6.77 3.43
CA ALA A 94 12.88 -8.22 3.37
C ALA A 94 11.78 -8.74 4.30
N GLU A 95 11.71 -8.25 5.54
CA GLU A 95 10.65 -8.64 6.48
C GLU A 95 9.26 -8.21 6.00
N LEU A 96 9.11 -6.97 5.50
CA LEU A 96 7.85 -6.53 4.87
C LEU A 96 7.49 -7.37 3.63
N LYS A 97 8.48 -7.90 2.90
CA LYS A 97 8.25 -8.79 1.76
C LYS A 97 7.79 -10.17 2.24
N TRP A 98 8.39 -10.70 3.30
CA TRP A 98 7.98 -11.95 3.93
C TRP A 98 6.53 -11.88 4.42
N LEU A 99 6.15 -10.83 5.15
CA LEU A 99 4.77 -10.68 5.62
C LEU A 99 3.78 -10.61 4.43
N ASN A 100 4.12 -9.81 3.41
CA ASN A 100 3.29 -9.71 2.20
C ASN A 100 3.16 -11.05 1.43
N SER A 101 4.15 -11.95 1.52
CA SER A 101 4.04 -13.28 0.90
C SER A 101 3.12 -14.20 1.69
N GLN A 102 3.13 -14.17 3.03
CA GLN A 102 2.19 -14.94 3.86
C GLN A 102 0.73 -14.57 3.52
N LEU A 103 0.45 -13.26 3.48
CA LEU A 103 -0.87 -12.73 3.11
C LEU A 103 -1.23 -13.01 1.64
N GLY A 104 -0.21 -13.14 0.79
CA GLY A 104 -0.39 -13.35 -0.65
C GLY A 104 -1.01 -14.69 -0.97
N MET A 105 -0.61 -15.75 -0.27
CA MET A 105 -1.10 -17.10 -0.53
C MET A 105 -2.61 -17.20 -0.31
N VAL A 106 -3.12 -16.69 0.82
CA VAL A 106 -4.56 -16.70 1.13
C VAL A 106 -5.33 -15.83 0.14
N ARG A 107 -4.86 -14.60 -0.13
CA ARG A 107 -5.58 -13.70 -1.06
C ARG A 107 -5.61 -14.23 -2.48
N ASP A 108 -4.54 -14.87 -2.95
CA ASP A 108 -4.49 -15.44 -4.29
C ASP A 108 -5.52 -16.59 -4.42
N LEU A 109 -5.74 -17.38 -3.36
CA LEU A 109 -6.82 -18.37 -3.28
C LEU A 109 -8.21 -17.74 -3.22
N ASP A 110 -8.43 -16.72 -2.37
CA ASP A 110 -9.72 -16.00 -2.29
C ASP A 110 -10.14 -15.48 -3.67
N VAL A 111 -9.23 -14.79 -4.36
CA VAL A 111 -9.51 -14.21 -5.69
C VAL A 111 -9.74 -15.30 -6.73
N ALA A 112 -9.03 -16.43 -6.63
CA ALA A 112 -9.23 -17.54 -7.56
C ALA A 112 -10.58 -18.23 -7.35
N ILE A 113 -11.00 -18.45 -6.09
CA ILE A 113 -12.30 -19.03 -5.74
C ILE A 113 -13.44 -18.09 -6.19
N GLU A 114 -13.36 -16.79 -5.84
CA GLU A 114 -14.31 -15.76 -6.30
C GLU A 114 -14.47 -15.80 -7.83
N ARG A 115 -13.37 -16.03 -8.55
CA ARG A 115 -13.34 -16.10 -10.01
C ARG A 115 -13.98 -17.37 -10.57
N VAL A 116 -13.72 -18.53 -9.96
CA VAL A 116 -14.33 -19.82 -10.36
C VAL A 116 -15.83 -19.73 -10.19
N VAL A 117 -16.31 -19.27 -9.03
CA VAL A 117 -17.74 -19.09 -8.74
C VAL A 117 -18.39 -18.17 -9.76
N ALA A 118 -17.76 -17.03 -10.09
CA ALA A 118 -18.33 -16.05 -11.02
C ALA A 118 -18.38 -16.51 -12.50
N GLU A 119 -17.67 -17.58 -12.88
CA GLU A 119 -17.67 -18.09 -14.26
C GLU A 119 -18.55 -19.33 -14.46
N SER A 120 -18.98 -19.95 -13.38
CA SER A 120 -19.76 -21.18 -13.46
C SER A 120 -21.25 -20.87 -13.55
N GLY A 121 -21.91 -21.53 -14.51
CA GLY A 121 -23.37 -21.43 -14.70
C GLY A 121 -24.16 -22.55 -14.01
N ASP A 122 -23.47 -23.50 -13.36
CA ASP A 122 -24.04 -24.63 -12.63
C ASP A 122 -23.42 -24.71 -11.22
N GLU A 123 -24.26 -24.62 -10.21
CA GLU A 123 -23.89 -24.47 -8.80
C GLU A 123 -23.38 -25.79 -8.19
N LEU A 124 -23.87 -26.95 -8.65
CA LEU A 124 -23.52 -28.26 -8.06
C LEU A 124 -22.14 -28.75 -8.52
N ALA A 125 -21.79 -28.56 -9.79
CA ALA A 125 -20.46 -28.90 -10.32
C ALA A 125 -19.34 -28.05 -9.69
N VAL A 126 -19.66 -26.81 -9.30
CA VAL A 126 -18.74 -25.87 -8.64
C VAL A 126 -18.40 -26.32 -7.23
N ILE A 127 -19.38 -26.78 -6.47
CA ILE A 127 -19.19 -27.19 -5.08
C ILE A 127 -18.17 -28.33 -4.99
N ALA A 128 -18.26 -29.34 -5.87
CA ALA A 128 -17.31 -30.44 -5.90
C ALA A 128 -15.90 -30.00 -6.34
N GLU A 129 -15.79 -29.08 -7.31
CA GLU A 129 -14.51 -28.55 -7.77
C GLU A 129 -13.82 -27.70 -6.68
N LEU A 130 -14.60 -26.94 -5.90
CA LEU A 130 -14.07 -26.02 -4.89
C LEU A 130 -13.60 -26.68 -3.60
N GLN A 131 -13.97 -27.94 -3.33
CA GLN A 131 -13.58 -28.60 -2.09
C GLN A 131 -12.06 -28.56 -1.84
N HIS A 132 -11.25 -28.91 -2.84
CA HIS A 132 -9.78 -28.86 -2.74
C HIS A 132 -9.24 -27.43 -2.58
N TRP A 133 -9.94 -26.43 -3.13
CA TRP A 133 -9.56 -25.03 -3.01
C TRP A 133 -9.85 -24.51 -1.60
N ASP A 134 -11.00 -24.84 -1.03
CA ASP A 134 -11.39 -24.46 0.32
C ASP A 134 -10.50 -25.13 1.36
N GLU A 135 -10.14 -26.39 1.17
CA GLU A 135 -9.15 -27.08 2.00
C GLU A 135 -7.79 -26.37 1.96
N LYS A 136 -7.29 -26.01 0.75
CA LYS A 136 -6.03 -25.28 0.62
C LYS A 136 -6.10 -23.88 1.22
N ARG A 137 -7.23 -23.20 1.07
CA ARG A 137 -7.49 -21.88 1.64
C ARG A 137 -7.45 -21.94 3.17
N ALA A 138 -8.13 -22.92 3.77
CA ALA A 138 -8.12 -23.15 5.20
C ALA A 138 -6.71 -23.48 5.73
N GLU A 139 -5.95 -24.34 5.03
CA GLU A 139 -4.56 -24.64 5.36
C GLU A 139 -3.68 -23.37 5.31
N SER A 140 -3.79 -22.61 4.23
CA SER A 140 -3.02 -21.37 4.03
C SER A 140 -3.37 -20.31 5.06
N HIS A 141 -4.64 -20.24 5.49
CA HIS A 141 -5.08 -19.36 6.56
C HIS A 141 -4.49 -19.77 7.91
N ARG A 142 -4.50 -21.07 8.26
CA ARG A 142 -3.84 -21.57 9.49
C ARG A 142 -2.34 -21.23 9.51
N LEU A 143 -1.65 -21.36 8.37
CA LEU A 143 -0.25 -20.95 8.23
C LEU A 143 -0.06 -19.44 8.43
N LEU A 144 -0.93 -18.63 7.84
CA LEU A 144 -0.93 -17.17 8.02
C LEU A 144 -1.16 -16.79 9.49
N ALA A 145 -2.16 -17.37 10.16
CA ALA A 145 -2.45 -17.11 11.56
C ALA A 145 -1.25 -17.44 12.46
N ARG A 146 -0.62 -18.61 12.25
CA ARG A 146 0.64 -18.95 12.95
C ARG A 146 1.77 -17.96 12.67
N ALA A 147 1.89 -17.47 11.43
CA ALA A 147 2.92 -16.49 11.08
C ALA A 147 2.68 -15.15 11.78
N LEU A 148 1.43 -14.68 11.84
CA LEU A 148 1.05 -13.44 12.53
C LEU A 148 1.24 -13.55 14.06
N GLN A 149 0.99 -14.71 14.65
CA GLN A 149 1.22 -14.96 16.08
C GLN A 149 2.70 -15.24 16.45
N SER A 150 3.59 -15.28 15.46
CA SER A 150 4.99 -15.66 15.68
C SER A 150 5.84 -14.56 16.34
N VAL A 151 6.93 -14.98 17.00
CA VAL A 151 7.99 -14.06 17.46
C VAL A 151 8.56 -13.24 16.30
N ARG A 152 8.64 -13.82 15.10
CA ARG A 152 9.13 -13.13 13.90
C ARG A 152 8.25 -11.94 13.52
N TYR A 153 6.92 -12.10 13.55
CA TYR A 153 6.00 -10.99 13.26
C TYR A 153 6.13 -9.86 14.28
N ARG A 154 6.17 -10.18 15.57
CA ARG A 154 6.39 -9.18 16.63
C ARG A 154 7.70 -8.40 16.43
N ARG A 155 8.79 -9.12 16.14
CA ARG A 155 10.09 -8.52 15.82
C ARG A 155 10.04 -7.65 14.56
N LEU A 156 9.36 -8.09 13.51
CA LEU A 156 9.16 -7.29 12.29
C LEU A 156 8.49 -5.96 12.61
N VAL A 157 7.40 -5.97 13.39
CA VAL A 157 6.66 -4.76 13.77
C VAL A 157 7.56 -3.81 14.57
N GLU A 158 8.23 -4.33 15.60
CA GLU A 158 9.12 -3.55 16.46
C GLU A 158 10.29 -2.94 15.68
N GLN A 159 10.97 -3.74 14.86
CA GLN A 159 12.09 -3.29 14.04
C GLN A 159 11.66 -2.26 13.00
N THR A 160 10.51 -2.47 12.37
CA THR A 160 9.98 -1.54 11.36
C THR A 160 9.59 -0.22 12.02
N SER A 161 8.89 -0.26 13.17
CA SER A 161 8.51 0.92 13.93
C SER A 161 9.74 1.71 14.38
N THR A 162 10.70 1.05 15.02
CA THR A 162 11.96 1.68 15.48
C THR A 162 12.75 2.30 14.33
N TRP A 163 12.82 1.60 13.18
CA TRP A 163 13.50 2.12 12.00
C TRP A 163 12.78 3.32 11.37
N ILE A 164 11.44 3.33 11.37
CA ILE A 164 10.65 4.49 10.92
C ILE A 164 10.90 5.69 11.82
N GLU A 165 11.03 5.52 13.13
CA GLU A 165 11.19 6.65 14.05
C GLU A 165 12.62 7.19 14.11
N SER A 166 13.59 6.29 14.23
CA SER A 166 14.96 6.61 14.59
C SER A 166 15.99 5.72 13.89
N GLY A 167 15.70 5.23 12.68
CA GLY A 167 16.66 4.47 11.89
C GLY A 167 17.94 5.27 11.58
N PRO A 168 19.07 4.61 11.23
CA PRO A 168 20.34 5.30 10.94
C PRO A 168 20.24 6.41 9.89
N TRP A 169 19.29 6.31 8.95
CA TRP A 169 18.97 7.37 8.00
C TRP A 169 18.67 8.73 8.68
N SER A 170 18.11 8.75 9.89
CA SER A 170 17.70 9.97 10.59
C SER A 170 18.85 10.67 11.33
N THR A 171 20.02 10.04 11.47
CA THR A 171 21.19 10.63 12.15
C THR A 171 22.36 10.89 11.20
N ARG A 172 22.30 10.38 9.97
CA ARG A 172 23.33 10.59 8.94
C ARG A 172 23.57 12.08 8.69
N ARG A 173 24.82 12.51 8.88
CA ARG A 173 25.23 13.94 8.88
C ARG A 173 25.83 14.45 7.57
N SER A 174 25.84 13.64 6.50
CA SER A 174 26.32 14.15 5.21
C SER A 174 25.43 15.30 4.73
N LYS A 175 26.04 16.30 4.06
CA LYS A 175 25.33 17.47 3.54
C LYS A 175 24.11 17.06 2.70
N GLU A 176 24.27 16.03 1.87
CA GLU A 176 23.20 15.47 1.05
C GLU A 176 22.06 14.88 1.89
N ALA A 177 22.36 14.07 2.90
CA ALA A 177 21.34 13.45 3.74
C ALA A 177 20.55 14.49 4.52
N ILE A 178 21.20 15.55 5.00
CA ILE A 178 20.51 16.68 5.68
C ILE A 178 19.61 17.41 4.69
N ARG A 179 20.09 17.69 3.46
CA ARG A 179 19.31 18.35 2.41
C ARG A 179 18.06 17.55 2.05
N LEU A 180 18.19 16.24 1.83
CA LEU A 180 17.06 15.38 1.49
C LEU A 180 16.03 15.31 2.62
N ARG A 181 16.47 15.26 3.88
CA ARG A 181 15.57 15.24 5.05
C ARG A 181 14.80 16.53 5.25
N ARG A 182 15.48 17.67 5.06
CA ARG A 182 14.92 19.02 5.25
C ARG A 182 14.22 19.57 4.01
N CYS A 183 14.29 18.87 2.88
CA CYS A 183 13.58 19.24 1.66
C CYS A 183 12.08 19.42 1.97
N PRO A 184 11.45 20.52 1.54
CA PRO A 184 10.00 20.69 1.64
C PRO A 184 9.28 19.53 0.95
N LEU A 185 8.26 18.99 1.61
CA LEU A 185 7.49 17.85 1.10
C LEU A 185 6.89 18.13 -0.27
N ALA A 186 6.42 19.36 -0.52
CA ALA A 186 5.86 19.76 -1.80
C ALA A 186 6.85 19.66 -2.97
N ASP A 187 8.11 20.06 -2.74
CA ASP A 187 9.17 20.03 -3.76
C ASP A 187 9.53 18.57 -4.09
N HIS A 188 9.75 17.76 -3.05
CA HIS A 188 10.04 16.34 -3.21
C HIS A 188 8.89 15.60 -3.90
N ALA A 189 7.64 15.87 -3.48
CA ALA A 189 6.47 15.26 -4.09
C ALA A 189 6.31 15.64 -5.55
N THR A 190 6.51 16.91 -5.89
CA THR A 190 6.43 17.38 -7.27
C THR A 190 7.47 16.69 -8.14
N ALA A 191 8.73 16.65 -7.72
CA ALA A 191 9.79 15.99 -8.47
C ALA A 191 9.51 14.49 -8.66
N GLN A 192 9.18 13.79 -7.58
CA GLN A 192 9.03 12.34 -7.58
C GLN A 192 7.79 11.87 -8.36
N LEU A 193 6.64 12.53 -8.19
CA LEU A 193 5.40 12.17 -8.89
C LEU A 193 5.51 12.45 -10.40
N THR A 194 6.12 13.58 -10.78
CA THR A 194 6.34 13.94 -12.19
C THR A 194 7.24 12.92 -12.89
N GLU A 195 8.34 12.51 -12.27
CA GLU A 195 9.24 11.53 -12.86
C GLU A 195 8.58 10.15 -13.00
N TRP A 196 7.83 9.70 -11.99
CA TRP A 196 7.09 8.44 -12.07
C TRP A 196 5.98 8.45 -13.10
N GLU A 197 5.21 9.54 -13.20
CA GLU A 197 4.18 9.72 -14.23
C GLU A 197 4.81 9.68 -15.64
N LYS A 198 5.89 10.44 -15.86
CA LYS A 198 6.62 10.45 -17.13
C LYS A 198 7.12 9.05 -17.51
N THR A 199 7.75 8.35 -16.57
CA THR A 199 8.24 6.98 -16.79
C THR A 199 7.10 6.00 -17.04
N LEU A 200 5.99 6.12 -16.31
CA LEU A 200 4.79 5.30 -16.49
C LEU A 200 4.21 5.46 -17.89
N LEU A 201 3.94 6.70 -18.31
CA LEU A 201 3.36 7.01 -19.62
C LEU A 201 4.28 6.58 -20.77
N LYS A 202 5.59 6.82 -20.66
CA LYS A 202 6.59 6.37 -21.64
C LYS A 202 6.52 4.86 -21.86
N LYS A 203 6.48 4.06 -20.77
CA LYS A 203 6.40 2.60 -20.87
C LYS A 203 5.01 2.11 -21.29
N ALA A 204 3.94 2.78 -20.85
CA ALA A 204 2.56 2.44 -21.15
C ALA A 204 2.22 2.54 -22.65
N ARG A 205 2.88 3.43 -23.42
CA ARG A 205 2.74 3.51 -24.88
C ARG A 205 3.02 2.16 -25.59
N LYS A 206 3.88 1.33 -25.01
CA LYS A 206 4.24 0.01 -25.54
C LYS A 206 3.53 -1.15 -24.83
N LEU A 207 2.55 -0.88 -23.96
CA LEU A 207 1.93 -1.88 -23.05
C LEU A 207 1.55 -3.20 -23.74
N ARG A 208 0.92 -3.13 -24.92
CA ARG A 208 0.48 -4.32 -25.67
C ARG A 208 1.62 -5.20 -26.18
N LYS A 209 2.82 -4.63 -26.35
CA LYS A 209 4.04 -5.30 -26.82
C LYS A 209 4.94 -5.76 -25.67
N LEU A 210 4.66 -5.35 -24.43
CA LEU A 210 5.48 -5.75 -23.27
C LEU A 210 5.30 -7.25 -22.97
N ASP A 211 6.36 -7.91 -22.54
CA ASP A 211 6.31 -9.25 -21.94
C ASP A 211 5.66 -9.22 -20.54
N VAL A 212 5.51 -10.39 -19.91
CA VAL A 212 4.86 -10.53 -18.60
C VAL A 212 5.59 -9.72 -17.52
N GLU A 213 6.92 -9.85 -17.45
CA GLU A 213 7.75 -9.16 -16.46
C GLU A 213 7.70 -7.64 -16.59
N LYS A 214 7.84 -7.11 -17.81
CA LYS A 214 7.75 -5.67 -18.07
C LYS A 214 6.35 -5.13 -17.79
N ARG A 215 5.29 -5.90 -18.06
CA ARG A 215 3.92 -5.53 -17.64
C ARG A 215 3.78 -5.52 -16.12
N HIS A 216 4.35 -6.49 -15.42
CA HIS A 216 4.33 -6.54 -13.97
C HIS A 216 5.05 -5.32 -13.36
N ASN A 217 6.22 -4.97 -13.89
CA ASN A 217 6.97 -3.78 -13.49
C ASN A 217 6.19 -2.48 -13.74
N LEU A 218 5.49 -2.37 -14.88
CA LEU A 218 4.61 -1.23 -15.15
C LEU A 218 3.47 -1.15 -14.14
N ARG A 219 2.84 -2.28 -13.80
CA ARG A 219 1.78 -2.36 -12.79
C ARG A 219 2.29 -1.92 -11.41
N ILE A 220 3.50 -2.32 -11.04
CA ILE A 220 4.13 -1.86 -9.79
C ILE A 220 4.30 -0.34 -9.80
N LEU A 221 4.80 0.25 -10.91
CA LEU A 221 4.94 1.70 -11.03
C LEU A 221 3.59 2.42 -10.95
N ASN A 222 2.56 1.87 -11.60
CA ASN A 222 1.19 2.39 -11.51
C ASN A 222 0.69 2.40 -10.06
N LYS A 223 0.84 1.27 -9.35
CA LYS A 223 0.50 1.15 -7.93
C LYS A 223 1.22 2.20 -7.09
N ARG A 224 2.53 2.34 -7.27
CA ARG A 224 3.33 3.35 -6.56
C ARG A 224 2.79 4.76 -6.77
N LEU A 225 2.45 5.12 -8.00
CA LEU A 225 1.89 6.43 -8.31
C LEU A 225 0.52 6.62 -7.66
N THR A 226 -0.39 5.64 -7.79
CA THR A 226 -1.71 5.67 -7.14
C THR A 226 -1.59 5.90 -5.63
N TYR A 227 -0.84 5.03 -4.95
CA TYR A 227 -0.75 5.03 -3.48
C TYR A 227 0.00 6.25 -2.93
N SER A 228 0.93 6.81 -3.71
CA SER A 228 1.61 8.05 -3.32
C SER A 228 0.66 9.24 -3.42
N ILE A 229 -0.11 9.35 -4.50
CA ILE A 229 -1.11 10.42 -4.64
C ILE A 229 -2.17 10.32 -3.52
N GLU A 230 -2.62 9.10 -3.18
CA GLU A 230 -3.56 8.87 -2.07
C GLU A 230 -2.96 9.24 -0.71
N SER A 231 -1.69 8.88 -0.45
CA SER A 231 -1.02 9.20 0.82
C SER A 231 -0.74 10.70 0.98
N LEU A 232 -0.70 11.45 -0.13
CA LEU A 232 -0.43 12.88 -0.18
C LEU A 232 -1.70 13.71 -0.39
N GLN A 233 -2.89 13.12 -0.23
CA GLN A 233 -4.16 13.79 -0.53
C GLN A 233 -4.32 15.14 0.18
N ASP A 234 -3.78 15.27 1.40
CA ASP A 234 -3.85 16.47 2.23
C ASP A 234 -3.06 17.66 1.63
N LEU A 235 -2.17 17.41 0.67
CA LEU A 235 -1.34 18.44 0.04
C LEU A 235 -1.97 19.10 -1.18
N PHE A 236 -3.06 18.54 -1.73
CA PHE A 236 -3.63 19.05 -2.97
C PHE A 236 -4.52 20.26 -2.69
N ALA A 237 -4.31 21.34 -3.45
CA ALA A 237 -5.17 22.52 -3.36
C ALA A 237 -6.59 22.19 -3.83
N ASP A 238 -7.61 22.85 -3.28
CA ASP A 238 -9.02 22.63 -3.64
C ASP A 238 -9.28 22.71 -5.15
N LYS A 239 -8.70 23.73 -5.79
CA LYS A 239 -8.76 23.93 -7.25
C LYS A 239 -8.22 22.75 -8.08
N SER A 240 -7.35 21.93 -7.48
CA SER A 240 -6.65 20.80 -8.11
C SER A 240 -7.28 19.45 -7.78
N LEU A 241 -8.23 19.38 -6.83
CA LEU A 241 -8.87 18.13 -6.41
C LEU A 241 -9.59 17.43 -7.56
N THR A 242 -10.27 18.18 -8.44
CA THR A 242 -10.95 17.60 -9.62
C THR A 242 -9.95 16.95 -10.58
N LYS A 243 -8.81 17.60 -10.82
CA LYS A 243 -7.72 17.06 -11.65
C LYS A 243 -7.14 15.80 -11.01
N GLN A 244 -6.81 15.85 -9.71
CA GLN A 244 -6.28 14.72 -8.95
C GLN A 244 -7.24 13.51 -8.97
N LYS A 245 -8.54 13.74 -8.72
CA LYS A 245 -9.57 12.69 -8.79
C LYS A 245 -9.63 12.05 -10.19
N SER A 246 -9.49 12.86 -11.25
CA SER A 246 -9.44 12.35 -12.62
C SER A 246 -8.20 11.49 -12.89
N ILE A 247 -7.03 11.91 -12.43
CA ILE A 247 -5.77 11.15 -12.51
C ILE A 247 -5.91 9.81 -11.78
N LEU A 248 -6.33 9.84 -10.50
CA LEU A 248 -6.57 8.65 -9.68
C LEU A 248 -7.58 7.70 -10.33
N LYS A 249 -8.65 8.23 -10.95
CA LYS A 249 -9.63 7.42 -11.67
C LYS A 249 -8.98 6.63 -12.82
N GLN A 250 -8.12 7.25 -13.62
CA GLN A 250 -7.44 6.54 -14.71
C GLN A 250 -6.40 5.54 -14.18
N LEU A 251 -5.62 5.92 -13.17
CA LEU A 251 -4.64 5.03 -12.54
C LEU A 251 -5.30 3.80 -11.92
N ARG A 252 -6.41 3.96 -11.19
CA ARG A 252 -7.19 2.87 -10.61
C ARG A 252 -7.82 1.99 -11.68
N LYS A 253 -8.31 2.58 -12.79
CA LYS A 253 -8.83 1.80 -13.93
C LYS A 253 -7.75 0.94 -14.58
N ALA A 254 -6.57 1.50 -14.84
CA ALA A 254 -5.44 0.73 -15.37
C ALA A 254 -4.96 -0.33 -14.36
N GLN A 255 -4.87 0.03 -13.08
CA GLN A 255 -4.52 -0.87 -11.97
C GLN A 255 -5.44 -2.08 -11.91
N LYS A 256 -6.77 -1.85 -11.98
CA LYS A 256 -7.77 -2.93 -11.95
C LYS A 256 -7.57 -3.88 -13.12
N SER A 257 -7.40 -3.38 -14.34
CA SER A 257 -7.19 -4.26 -15.51
C SER A 257 -5.86 -5.01 -15.48
N LEU A 258 -4.77 -4.37 -15.05
CA LEU A 258 -3.46 -5.04 -14.91
C LEU A 258 -3.43 -5.98 -13.69
N GLY A 259 -4.21 -5.69 -12.66
CA GLY A 259 -4.45 -6.56 -11.50
C GLY A 259 -5.15 -7.84 -11.95
N GLN A 260 -6.29 -7.71 -12.62
CA GLN A 260 -7.04 -8.86 -13.16
C GLN A 260 -6.17 -9.74 -14.07
N LEU A 261 -5.30 -9.18 -14.91
CA LEU A 261 -4.36 -9.98 -15.71
C LEU A 261 -3.37 -10.79 -14.86
N ASN A 262 -2.92 -10.22 -13.75
CA ASN A 262 -2.02 -10.89 -12.80
C ASN A 262 -2.77 -11.97 -12.01
N ASP A 263 -3.99 -11.66 -11.59
CA ASP A 263 -4.83 -12.55 -10.80
C ASP A 263 -5.30 -13.74 -11.64
N ASP A 264 -5.69 -13.50 -12.90
CA ASP A 264 -5.97 -14.55 -13.89
C ASP A 264 -4.73 -15.46 -14.10
N ALA A 265 -3.53 -14.89 -14.21
CA ALA A 265 -2.31 -15.71 -14.34
C ALA A 265 -2.00 -16.52 -13.07
N ARG A 266 -2.25 -15.97 -11.88
CA ARG A 266 -2.08 -16.66 -10.59
C ARG A 266 -3.09 -17.78 -10.41
N GLY A 267 -4.37 -17.51 -10.70
CA GLY A 267 -5.44 -18.51 -10.66
C GLY A 267 -5.16 -19.69 -11.59
N GLN A 268 -4.64 -19.43 -12.80
CA GLN A 268 -4.20 -20.48 -13.72
C GLN A 268 -3.10 -21.37 -13.11
N THR A 269 -2.11 -20.78 -12.44
CA THR A 269 -1.05 -21.55 -11.75
C THR A 269 -1.61 -22.35 -10.57
N LEU A 270 -2.50 -21.76 -9.77
CA LEU A 270 -3.13 -22.44 -8.64
C LEU A 270 -3.98 -23.63 -9.10
N ALA A 271 -4.78 -23.44 -10.14
CA ALA A 271 -5.61 -24.50 -10.71
C ALA A 271 -4.77 -25.69 -11.20
N ALA A 272 -3.64 -25.40 -11.88
CA ALA A 272 -2.71 -26.44 -12.32
C ALA A 272 -2.07 -27.20 -11.14
N SER A 273 -1.84 -26.53 -10.00
CA SER A 273 -1.23 -27.15 -8.81
C SER A 273 -2.21 -27.93 -7.94
N LEU A 274 -3.49 -27.56 -7.92
CA LEU A 274 -4.49 -28.13 -7.00
C LEU A 274 -5.22 -29.33 -7.59
N ASN A 275 -5.50 -29.31 -8.90
CA ASN A 275 -6.47 -30.27 -9.42
C ASN A 275 -5.88 -31.59 -9.92
N GLY A 276 -4.65 -31.65 -10.46
CA GLY A 276 -4.26 -32.79 -11.32
C GLY A 276 -5.22 -33.05 -12.51
N ALA A 277 -6.34 -32.34 -12.60
CA ALA A 277 -7.48 -32.57 -13.45
C ALA A 277 -7.57 -31.44 -14.47
N GLY A 278 -7.31 -31.82 -15.72
CA GLY A 278 -7.92 -31.22 -16.89
C GLY A 278 -7.42 -29.83 -17.32
N PRO A 279 -7.08 -29.63 -18.60
CA PRO A 279 -6.87 -28.31 -19.20
C PRO A 279 -8.02 -27.29 -18.97
N GLU A 280 -9.22 -27.74 -18.60
CA GLU A 280 -10.45 -26.95 -18.54
C GLU A 280 -10.53 -25.96 -17.37
N ALA A 281 -10.03 -26.31 -16.17
CA ALA A 281 -10.02 -25.38 -15.04
C ALA A 281 -9.11 -24.15 -15.30
N GLY A 282 -8.01 -24.35 -16.03
CA GLY A 282 -7.09 -23.28 -16.43
C GLY A 282 -7.67 -22.32 -17.48
N ILE A 283 -8.62 -22.77 -18.30
CA ILE A 283 -9.25 -21.96 -19.36
C ILE A 283 -10.10 -20.81 -18.79
N ARG A 284 -10.65 -20.99 -17.58
CA ARG A 284 -11.49 -20.01 -16.88
C ARG A 284 -10.74 -18.73 -16.46
N PHE A 285 -9.44 -18.87 -16.18
CA PHE A 285 -8.67 -17.73 -15.69
C PHE A 285 -8.17 -16.82 -16.82
N LEU A 286 -7.37 -17.33 -17.77
CA LEU A 286 -6.73 -16.48 -18.77
C LEU A 286 -6.90 -16.97 -20.22
N ASN A 287 -7.97 -16.54 -20.88
CA ASN A 287 -8.12 -16.72 -22.33
C ASN A 287 -7.62 -15.50 -23.15
N ARG A 288 -7.31 -15.74 -24.43
CA ARG A 288 -6.77 -14.71 -25.36
C ARG A 288 -7.68 -13.49 -25.49
N LYS A 289 -9.01 -13.68 -25.53
CA LYS A 289 -10.02 -12.61 -25.67
C LYS A 289 -10.03 -11.69 -24.46
N ARG A 290 -10.03 -12.27 -23.25
CA ARG A 290 -9.98 -11.56 -21.97
C ARG A 290 -8.68 -10.79 -21.82
N LYS A 291 -7.53 -11.43 -22.09
CA LYS A 291 -6.23 -10.76 -22.09
C LYS A 291 -6.20 -9.53 -22.99
N LYS A 292 -6.69 -9.66 -24.22
CA LYS A 292 -6.79 -8.54 -25.18
C LYS A 292 -7.70 -7.42 -24.68
N LYS A 293 -8.85 -7.75 -24.06
CA LYS A 293 -9.79 -6.80 -23.46
C LYS A 293 -9.14 -6.01 -22.32
N LEU A 294 -8.52 -6.70 -21.36
CA LEU A 294 -7.87 -6.06 -20.20
C LEU A 294 -6.71 -5.15 -20.63
N LEU A 295 -5.86 -5.60 -21.55
CA LEU A 295 -4.78 -4.77 -22.11
C LEU A 295 -5.31 -3.56 -22.86
N ARG A 296 -6.43 -3.68 -23.59
CA ARG A 296 -7.09 -2.56 -24.26
C ARG A 296 -7.59 -1.54 -23.24
N THR A 297 -8.31 -1.98 -22.20
CA THR A 297 -8.84 -1.11 -21.14
C THR A 297 -7.73 -0.36 -20.41
N ALA A 298 -6.64 -1.04 -20.04
CA ALA A 298 -5.47 -0.40 -19.42
C ALA A 298 -4.81 0.61 -20.37
N SER A 299 -4.65 0.27 -21.65
CA SER A 299 -4.08 1.18 -22.66
C SER A 299 -4.92 2.45 -22.83
N GLU A 300 -6.25 2.33 -22.83
CA GLU A 300 -7.17 3.46 -22.94
C GLU A 300 -7.12 4.35 -21.70
N ALA A 301 -7.03 3.76 -20.50
CA ALA A 301 -6.86 4.50 -19.26
C ALA A 301 -5.56 5.31 -19.27
N TYR A 302 -4.43 4.72 -19.71
CA TYR A 302 -3.18 5.45 -19.85
C TYR A 302 -3.22 6.55 -20.91
N ARG A 303 -3.91 6.34 -22.04
CA ARG A 303 -4.10 7.42 -23.03
C ARG A 303 -4.93 8.58 -22.48
N LYS A 304 -5.95 8.30 -21.67
CA LYS A 304 -6.74 9.34 -20.99
C LYS A 304 -5.91 10.07 -19.94
N LEU A 305 -5.01 9.35 -19.25
CA LEU A 305 -4.05 9.95 -18.33
C LEU A 305 -3.04 10.86 -19.05
N ASP A 306 -2.46 10.42 -20.18
CA ASP A 306 -1.50 11.20 -21.00
C ASP A 306 -2.14 12.50 -21.54
N LYS A 307 -3.46 12.50 -21.77
CA LYS A 307 -4.23 13.70 -22.16
C LYS A 307 -4.51 14.63 -20.99
N ALA A 308 -4.51 14.12 -19.76
CA ALA A 308 -4.58 14.98 -18.59
C ALA A 308 -3.24 15.73 -18.47
N ARG A 309 -3.29 17.03 -18.12
CA ARG A 309 -2.04 17.79 -17.92
C ARG A 309 -1.21 17.09 -16.83
N PRO A 310 0.12 16.99 -17.00
CA PRO A 310 0.99 16.33 -16.04
C PRO A 310 0.90 16.98 -14.66
N PHE A 311 1.35 16.25 -13.65
CA PHE A 311 1.53 16.80 -12.30
C PHE A 311 2.42 18.06 -12.32
N ARG A 312 2.06 19.08 -11.55
CA ARG A 312 2.80 20.35 -11.42
C ARG A 312 2.82 20.81 -9.97
N SER A 313 3.85 21.57 -9.60
CA SER A 313 3.93 22.21 -8.27
C SER A 313 2.67 23.03 -7.93
N SER A 314 2.09 23.72 -8.93
CA SER A 314 0.83 24.47 -8.79
C SER A 314 -0.39 23.63 -8.41
N ASP A 315 -0.29 22.30 -8.50
CA ASP A 315 -1.36 21.39 -8.08
C ASP A 315 -1.41 21.22 -6.55
N LEU A 316 -0.30 21.48 -5.86
CA LEU A 316 -0.19 21.43 -4.41
C LEU A 316 -0.64 22.76 -3.79
N ALA A 317 -1.12 22.70 -2.55
CA ALA A 317 -1.37 23.89 -1.76
C ALA A 317 -0.07 24.68 -1.60
N PRO A 318 -0.12 26.03 -1.62
CA PRO A 318 1.04 26.84 -1.31
C PRO A 318 1.54 26.48 0.10
N ASN A 319 2.83 26.72 0.37
CA ASN A 319 3.34 26.66 1.73
C ASN A 319 2.51 27.63 2.57
N ALA A 320 1.58 27.11 3.38
CA ALA A 320 1.03 27.88 4.46
C ALA A 320 2.19 28.08 5.44
N GLU A 321 2.60 29.33 5.66
CA GLU A 321 3.38 29.64 6.85
C GLU A 321 2.55 29.17 8.06
N PRO A 322 3.17 28.51 9.06
CA PRO A 322 2.45 28.19 10.27
C PRO A 322 1.93 29.51 10.85
N GLU A 323 0.61 29.63 11.04
CA GLU A 323 0.06 30.71 11.85
C GLU A 323 0.67 30.58 13.26
N ASP A 324 1.36 31.64 13.69
CA ASP A 324 2.00 31.79 15.01
C ASP A 324 0.97 31.70 16.16
#